data_AF-Q5K2N1-F1
#
_entry.id   AF-Q5K2N1-F1
#
_cell.length_a   1.000
_cell.length_b   1.000
_cell.length_c   1.000
_cell.angle_alpha   90.00
_cell.angle_beta   90.00
_cell.angle_gamma   90.00
#
_symmetry.space_group_name_H-M   'P 1'
#
loop_
_entity.id
_entity.type
_entity.pdbx_description
1 polymer ?
#
loop_
_entity_poly.entity_id
_entity_poly.type
_entity_poly.pdbx_seq_one_letter_code
_entity_poly.pdbx_strand_id
1 'polypeptide(L)'
;MFSSDENLFNFIVFFILVMAFPTFILCQFFTSPYGKHYTSADSGTTISPPIAWAFMESPTLWLTIIVFRLGKNYTNPLAFLLISPYLFHYTNRTIIYPLRLRSRNTKNNFPLNIAVTAFIFNLLNAYIQSRWVSHYANYQEDDWFWVRFGIGLVIFGSGMLLNIWADGVLLGLKSQGGGYKIPRGGLFDYVSSPNYLGEIMEWLGWALMTWSWAGLAFFVYTCANLVPRAVSNHKWYLQKFGEDYPKNRKAVFPFLY
;
A
#
# COMPACT_ATOMS: atom_id res chain seq x y z
N MET A 1 26.46 -22.51 2.15
CA MET A 1 25.49 -22.47 3.25
C MET A 1 25.14 -21.00 3.47
N PHE A 2 23.87 -20.63 3.44
CA PHE A 2 23.45 -19.23 3.64
C PHE A 2 23.85 -18.75 5.04
N SER A 3 24.17 -17.47 5.17
CA SER A 3 24.35 -16.85 6.49
C SER A 3 23.04 -16.90 7.29
N SER A 4 23.11 -16.80 8.62
CA SER A 4 21.90 -16.75 9.46
C SER A 4 20.95 -15.62 9.05
N ASP A 5 21.49 -14.49 8.59
CA ASP A 5 20.70 -13.35 8.10
C ASP A 5 20.02 -13.64 6.75
N GLU A 6 20.69 -14.31 5.83
CA GLU A 6 20.09 -14.68 4.54
C GLU A 6 18.98 -15.72 4.70
N ASN A 7 19.12 -16.64 5.65
CA ASN A 7 18.03 -17.53 6.05
C ASN A 7 16.83 -16.76 6.61
N LEU A 8 17.06 -15.75 7.47
CA LEU A 8 16.00 -14.90 8.00
C LEU A 8 15.29 -14.11 6.89
N PHE A 9 16.04 -13.51 5.98
CA PHE A 9 15.51 -12.80 4.82
C PHE A 9 14.62 -13.71 3.96
N ASN A 10 15.13 -14.88 3.55
CA ASN A 10 14.40 -15.82 2.72
C ASN A 10 13.16 -16.37 3.44
N PHE A 11 13.25 -16.63 4.75
CA PHE A 11 12.13 -17.05 5.57
C PHE A 11 11.01 -15.99 5.59
N ILE A 12 11.34 -14.70 5.78
CA ILE A 12 10.33 -13.63 5.82
C ILE A 12 9.70 -13.43 4.44
N VAL A 13 10.48 -13.44 3.36
CA VAL A 13 9.97 -13.36 1.99
C VAL A 13 8.97 -14.50 1.71
N PHE A 14 9.36 -15.73 2.05
CA PHE A 14 8.50 -16.90 1.91
C PHE A 14 7.24 -16.79 2.78
N PHE A 15 7.39 -16.37 4.04
CA PHE A 15 6.27 -16.17 4.96
C PHE A 15 5.27 -15.15 4.41
N ILE A 16 5.71 -13.99 3.91
CA ILE A 16 4.81 -12.97 3.33
C ILE A 16 4.09 -13.52 2.10
N LEU A 17 4.80 -14.21 1.19
CA LEU A 17 4.19 -14.83 0.02
C LEU A 17 3.12 -15.86 0.40
N VAL A 18 3.42 -16.75 1.35
CA VAL A 18 2.49 -17.78 1.82
C VAL A 18 1.29 -17.15 2.53
N MET A 19 1.52 -16.13 3.37
CA MET A 19 0.46 -15.44 4.11
C MET A 19 -0.44 -14.58 3.23
N ALA A 20 -0.03 -14.23 2.00
CA ALA A 20 -0.89 -13.51 1.07
C ALA A 20 -2.16 -14.31 0.73
N PHE A 21 -2.07 -15.62 0.51
CA PHE A 21 -3.23 -16.45 0.20
C PHE A 21 -4.29 -16.51 1.32
N PRO A 22 -3.98 -16.91 2.57
CA PRO A 22 -4.96 -16.89 3.66
C PRO A 22 -5.44 -15.46 3.96
N THR A 23 -4.59 -14.44 3.82
CA THR A 23 -5.03 -13.04 3.96
C THR A 23 -6.09 -12.68 2.92
N PHE A 24 -5.89 -13.04 1.65
CA PHE A 24 -6.87 -12.82 0.60
C PHE A 24 -8.20 -13.50 0.95
N ILE A 25 -8.16 -14.78 1.32
CA ILE A 25 -9.36 -15.54 1.70
C ILE A 25 -10.06 -14.89 2.89
N LEU A 26 -9.35 -14.58 3.96
CA LEU A 26 -9.92 -13.93 5.15
C LEU A 26 -10.55 -12.58 4.81
N CYS A 27 -9.88 -11.76 3.99
CA CYS A 27 -10.39 -10.45 3.59
C CYS A 27 -11.61 -10.51 2.64
N GLN A 28 -11.92 -11.65 2.03
CA GLN A 28 -13.18 -11.84 1.30
C GLN A 28 -14.39 -11.94 2.25
N PHE A 29 -14.18 -12.49 3.45
CA PHE A 29 -15.24 -12.73 4.44
C PHE A 29 -15.28 -11.65 5.53
N PHE A 30 -14.11 -11.15 5.93
CA PHE A 30 -13.96 -10.20 7.01
C PHE A 30 -13.42 -8.87 6.49
N THR A 31 -14.23 -7.84 6.66
CA THR A 31 -13.86 -6.48 6.26
C THR A 31 -13.30 -5.73 7.47
N SER A 32 -12.04 -5.32 7.41
CA SER A 32 -11.40 -4.60 8.53
C SER A 32 -12.21 -3.37 8.96
N PRO A 33 -12.60 -3.25 10.24
CA PRO A 33 -13.55 -2.25 10.73
C PRO A 33 -12.91 -0.88 10.94
N TYR A 34 -12.45 -0.24 9.85
CA TYR A 34 -11.96 1.13 9.87
C TYR A 34 -12.46 1.93 8.67
N GLY A 35 -12.43 3.26 8.79
CA GLY A 35 -12.88 4.16 7.74
C GLY A 35 -14.41 4.08 7.58
N LYS A 36 -14.90 3.74 6.38
CA LYS A 36 -16.34 3.61 6.09
C LYS A 36 -16.98 2.34 6.65
N HIS A 37 -16.14 1.38 7.03
CA HIS A 37 -16.56 0.09 7.59
C HIS A 37 -16.47 0.05 9.12
N TYR A 38 -16.09 1.16 9.75
CA TYR A 38 -16.14 1.28 11.21
C TYR A 38 -17.59 1.38 11.66
N THR A 39 -17.96 0.60 12.68
CA THR A 39 -19.27 0.64 13.32
C THR A 39 -19.13 0.96 14.81
N SER A 40 -20.13 1.63 15.40
CA SER A 40 -20.09 1.95 16.85
C SER A 40 -20.09 0.70 17.74
N ALA A 41 -20.43 -0.48 17.20
CA ALA A 41 -20.36 -1.76 17.90
C ALA A 41 -18.93 -2.28 18.09
N ASP A 42 -17.94 -1.71 17.38
CA ASP A 42 -16.54 -2.08 17.51
C ASP A 42 -15.99 -1.57 18.86
N SER A 43 -16.03 -2.41 19.90
CA SER A 43 -15.71 -2.06 21.30
C SER A 43 -14.21 -1.98 21.62
N GLY A 44 -13.35 -1.79 20.61
CA GLY A 44 -11.89 -1.81 20.76
C GLY A 44 -11.29 -0.45 21.11
N THR A 45 -10.07 -0.44 21.66
CA THR A 45 -9.28 0.79 21.81
C THR A 45 -9.01 1.39 20.44
N THR A 46 -9.32 2.68 20.29
CA THR A 46 -9.14 3.39 19.03
C THR A 46 -8.21 4.58 19.15
N ILE A 47 -7.50 4.89 18.07
CA ILE A 47 -6.63 6.05 17.93
C ILE A 47 -7.11 6.92 16.75
N SER A 48 -6.60 8.14 16.66
CA SER A 48 -6.95 9.00 15.52
C SER A 48 -6.37 8.46 14.21
N PRO A 49 -7.07 8.56 13.06
CA PRO A 49 -6.59 8.05 11.79
C PRO A 49 -5.26 8.65 11.36
N PRO A 50 -4.98 9.97 11.48
CA PRO A 50 -3.66 10.50 11.16
C PRO A 50 -2.54 9.81 11.93
N ILE A 51 -2.73 9.58 13.23
CA ILE A 51 -1.74 8.89 14.08
C ILE A 51 -1.62 7.43 13.68
N ALA A 52 -2.74 6.74 13.39
CA ALA A 52 -2.73 5.35 12.95
C ALA A 52 -1.94 5.15 11.66
N TRP A 53 -2.20 6.00 10.65
CA TRP A 53 -1.50 5.96 9.36
C TRP A 53 -0.01 6.26 9.52
N ALA A 54 0.34 7.33 10.26
CA ALA A 54 1.75 7.66 10.50
C ALA A 54 2.46 6.56 11.28
N PHE A 55 1.82 5.98 12.30
CA PHE A 55 2.39 4.90 13.10
C PHE A 55 2.62 3.66 12.24
N MET A 56 1.57 3.11 11.62
CA MET A 56 1.62 1.81 10.94
C MET A 56 2.59 1.82 9.76
N GLU A 57 2.70 2.93 9.03
CA GLU A 57 3.58 3.07 7.87
C GLU A 57 5.02 3.44 8.26
N SER A 58 5.26 3.99 9.47
CA SER A 58 6.59 4.51 9.84
C SER A 58 7.79 3.57 9.67
N PRO A 59 7.70 2.24 9.91
CA PRO A 59 8.85 1.34 9.73
C PRO A 59 9.45 1.42 8.33
N THR A 60 8.63 1.65 7.31
CA THR A 60 9.07 1.70 5.92
C THR A 60 9.96 2.90 5.62
N LEU A 61 10.00 3.92 6.50
CA LEU A 61 10.95 5.01 6.43
C LEU A 61 12.18 4.74 7.31
N TRP A 62 12.00 4.73 8.63
CA TRP A 62 13.14 4.71 9.55
C TRP A 62 13.90 3.37 9.52
N LEU A 63 13.21 2.22 9.42
CA LEU A 63 13.89 0.93 9.35
C LEU A 63 14.60 0.76 8.00
N THR A 64 13.98 1.23 6.92
CA THR A 64 14.61 1.25 5.59
C THR A 64 15.91 2.05 5.62
N ILE A 65 15.92 3.24 6.22
CA ILE A 65 17.14 4.06 6.33
C ILE A 65 18.24 3.33 7.11
N ILE A 66 17.88 2.72 8.26
CA ILE A 66 18.83 1.98 9.10
C ILE A 66 19.40 0.77 8.35
N VAL A 67 18.54 -0.11 7.83
CA VAL A 67 18.95 -1.33 7.13
C VAL A 67 19.74 -0.99 5.86
N PHE A 68 19.31 0.02 5.11
CA PHE A 68 19.99 0.42 3.88
C PHE A 68 21.43 0.88 4.14
N ARG A 69 21.69 1.58 5.26
CA ARG A 69 23.03 2.03 5.65
C ARG A 69 24.00 0.90 5.97
N LEU A 70 23.49 -0.26 6.38
CA LEU A 70 24.30 -1.43 6.76
C LEU A 70 24.70 -2.29 5.55
N GLY A 71 24.16 -2.00 4.35
CA GLY A 71 24.35 -2.83 3.16
C GLY A 71 25.58 -2.54 2.34
N LYS A 72 26.08 -3.58 1.65
CA LYS A 72 27.23 -3.50 0.74
C LYS A 72 27.01 -2.49 -0.40
N ASN A 73 25.76 -2.28 -0.82
CA ASN A 73 25.39 -1.35 -1.88
C ASN A 73 25.13 0.07 -1.36
N TYR A 74 25.40 0.36 -0.07
CA TYR A 74 25.12 1.68 0.51
C TYR A 74 25.81 2.83 -0.23
N THR A 75 26.96 2.61 -0.86
CA THR A 75 27.67 3.63 -1.65
C THR A 75 27.31 3.61 -3.14
N ASN A 76 26.45 2.67 -3.57
CA ASN A 76 26.12 2.50 -4.98
C ASN A 76 24.99 3.47 -5.39
N PRO A 77 25.20 4.38 -6.36
CA PRO A 77 24.16 5.29 -6.83
C PRO A 77 22.91 4.59 -7.37
N LEU A 78 23.06 3.41 -7.98
CA LEU A 78 21.93 2.64 -8.51
C LEU A 78 21.04 2.08 -7.39
N ALA A 79 21.60 1.80 -6.22
CA ALA A 79 20.82 1.37 -5.06
C ALA A 79 19.97 2.53 -4.50
N PHE A 80 20.53 3.75 -4.46
CA PHE A 80 19.77 4.95 -4.09
C PHE A 80 18.67 5.26 -5.11
N LEU A 81 18.99 5.15 -6.41
CA LEU A 81 18.02 5.32 -7.47
C LEU A 81 16.87 4.32 -7.32
N LEU A 82 17.18 3.04 -7.09
CA LEU A 82 16.19 1.98 -6.93
C LEU A 82 15.32 2.17 -5.69
N ILE A 83 15.85 2.54 -4.52
CA ILE A 83 15.05 2.70 -3.29
C ILE A 83 14.20 3.98 -3.29
N SER A 84 14.51 4.95 -4.16
CA SER A 84 13.88 6.27 -4.13
C SER A 84 12.35 6.28 -4.35
N PRO A 85 11.75 5.51 -5.28
CA PRO A 85 10.28 5.52 -5.47
C PRO A 85 9.55 4.95 -4.26
N TYR A 86 10.12 3.90 -3.63
CA TYR A 86 9.61 3.32 -2.39
C TYR A 86 9.60 4.35 -1.25
N LEU A 87 10.72 5.06 -1.04
CA LEU A 87 10.79 6.12 -0.03
C LEU A 87 9.85 7.28 -0.34
N PHE A 88 9.66 7.64 -1.61
CA PHE A 88 8.74 8.69 -2.02
C PHE A 88 7.29 8.32 -1.71
N HIS A 89 6.86 7.10 -2.04
CA HIS A 89 5.56 6.57 -1.66
C HIS A 89 5.35 6.61 -0.15
N TYR A 90 6.29 6.06 0.63
CA TYR A 90 6.10 5.99 2.07
C TYR A 90 6.27 7.32 2.79
N THR A 91 6.98 8.29 2.21
CA THR A 91 6.96 9.68 2.67
C THR A 91 5.56 10.28 2.50
N ASN A 92 4.92 10.02 1.36
CA ASN A 92 3.54 10.43 1.15
C ASN A 92 2.59 9.74 2.15
N ARG A 93 2.68 8.42 2.34
CA ARG A 93 1.77 7.67 3.25
C ARG A 93 1.99 7.93 4.73
N THR A 94 3.23 8.11 5.17
CA THR A 94 3.58 8.25 6.59
C THR A 94 3.47 9.70 7.07
N ILE A 95 3.75 10.68 6.18
CA ILE A 95 3.86 12.10 6.56
C ILE A 95 2.78 12.92 5.86
N ILE A 96 2.81 13.01 4.53
CA ILE A 96 1.97 13.95 3.78
C ILE A 96 0.47 13.63 3.94
N TYR A 97 0.09 12.37 3.77
CA TYR A 97 -1.29 11.92 3.84
C TYR A 97 -1.90 12.07 5.25
N PRO A 98 -1.22 11.66 6.35
CA PRO A 98 -1.66 11.95 7.71
C PRO A 98 -1.83 13.44 8.01
N LEU A 99 -0.91 14.29 7.55
CA LEU A 99 -1.04 15.75 7.71
C LEU A 99 -2.29 16.28 6.99
N ARG A 100 -2.57 15.79 5.77
CA ARG A 100 -3.80 16.11 5.02
C ARG A 100 -5.07 15.60 5.71
N LEU A 101 -5.03 14.44 6.36
CA LEU A 101 -6.14 13.91 7.15
C LEU A 101 -6.42 14.74 8.40
N ARG A 102 -5.37 15.15 9.13
CA ARG A 102 -5.47 15.95 10.36
C ARG A 102 -6.13 17.30 10.10
N SER A 103 -5.75 17.96 9.01
CA SER A 103 -6.31 19.25 8.59
C SER A 103 -7.83 19.21 8.36
N ARG A 104 -8.42 18.04 8.12
CA ARG A 104 -9.83 17.87 7.73
C ARG A 104 -10.74 17.33 8.86
N ASN A 105 -10.29 17.44 10.12
CA ASN A 105 -11.04 17.14 11.35
C ASN A 105 -11.85 15.82 11.30
N THR A 106 -11.19 14.73 10.93
CA THR A 106 -11.83 13.42 10.80
C THR A 106 -12.13 12.82 12.18
N LYS A 107 -13.40 12.78 12.58
CA LYS A 107 -13.89 12.14 13.82
C LYS A 107 -13.86 10.60 13.80
N ASN A 108 -13.40 10.00 12.71
CA ASN A 108 -13.45 8.55 12.57
C ASN A 108 -12.41 7.91 13.48
N ASN A 109 -12.83 6.96 14.30
CA ASN A 109 -11.92 6.17 15.10
C ASN A 109 -11.18 5.14 14.23
N PHE A 110 -9.92 4.85 14.55
CA PHE A 110 -9.13 3.79 13.93
C PHE A 110 -8.76 2.73 14.98
N PRO A 111 -9.13 1.45 14.82
CA PRO A 111 -8.83 0.42 15.80
C PRO A 111 -7.32 0.19 15.98
N LEU A 112 -6.85 0.23 17.22
CA LEU A 112 -5.44 0.13 17.56
C LEU A 112 -4.84 -1.21 17.17
N ASN A 113 -5.58 -2.31 17.34
CA ASN A 113 -5.15 -3.65 16.96
C ASN A 113 -4.81 -3.74 15.46
N ILE A 114 -5.61 -3.12 14.60
CA ILE A 114 -5.36 -3.07 13.15
C ILE A 114 -4.09 -2.28 12.86
N ALA A 115 -3.89 -1.14 13.54
CA ALA A 115 -2.69 -0.32 13.38
C ALA A 115 -1.43 -1.08 13.82
N VAL A 116 -1.50 -1.85 14.91
CA VAL A 116 -0.40 -2.68 15.40
C VAL A 116 -0.10 -3.84 14.44
N THR A 117 -1.11 -4.53 13.92
CA THR A 117 -0.88 -5.59 12.91
C THR A 117 -0.24 -5.03 11.64
N ALA A 118 -0.69 -3.87 11.17
CA ALA A 118 -0.11 -3.20 10.02
C ALA A 118 1.33 -2.73 10.29
N PHE A 119 1.63 -2.24 11.50
CA PHE A 119 2.99 -1.91 11.93
C PHE A 119 3.92 -3.13 11.91
N ILE A 120 3.47 -4.28 12.42
CA ILE A 120 4.24 -5.54 12.41
C ILE A 120 4.50 -6.00 10.97
N PHE A 121 3.49 -5.96 10.11
CA PHE A 121 3.66 -6.26 8.70
C PHE A 121 4.70 -5.32 8.06
N ASN A 122 4.62 -4.01 8.33
CA ASN A 122 5.54 -3.04 7.76
C ASN A 122 6.96 -3.16 8.32
N LEU A 123 7.17 -3.65 9.55
CA LEU A 123 8.51 -4.03 10.02
C LEU A 123 9.12 -5.13 9.14
N LEU A 124 8.36 -6.21 8.91
CA LEU A 124 8.81 -7.34 8.09
C LEU A 124 9.03 -6.91 6.63
N ASN A 125 8.07 -6.18 6.06
CA ASN A 125 8.13 -5.70 4.68
C ASN A 125 9.29 -4.72 4.49
N ALA A 126 9.44 -3.71 5.36
CA ALA A 126 10.55 -2.76 5.27
C ALA A 126 11.90 -3.46 5.38
N TYR A 127 12.04 -4.45 6.28
CA TYR A 127 13.24 -5.26 6.36
C TYR A 127 13.54 -5.95 5.02
N ILE A 128 12.62 -6.73 4.45
CA ILE A 128 12.92 -7.46 3.20
C ILE A 128 13.14 -6.53 2.01
N GLN A 129 12.38 -5.44 1.85
CA GLN A 129 12.57 -4.52 0.73
C GLN A 129 13.93 -3.81 0.82
N SER A 130 14.24 -3.24 1.99
CA SER A 130 15.50 -2.52 2.18
C SER A 130 16.71 -3.45 2.15
N ARG A 131 16.60 -4.67 2.72
CA ARG A 131 17.67 -5.68 2.71
C ARG A 131 17.98 -6.15 1.29
N TRP A 132 16.96 -6.41 0.47
CA TRP A 132 17.18 -6.76 -0.94
C TRP A 132 18.02 -5.69 -1.65
N VAL A 133 17.55 -4.44 -1.66
CA VAL A 133 18.19 -3.35 -2.40
C VAL A 133 19.60 -3.06 -1.88
N SER A 134 19.80 -3.07 -0.56
CA SER A 134 21.09 -2.68 0.02
C SER A 134 22.12 -3.81 0.14
N HIS A 135 21.71 -5.08 0.23
CA HIS A 135 22.62 -6.22 0.48
C HIS A 135 22.68 -7.23 -0.67
N TYR A 136 21.54 -7.55 -1.28
CA TYR A 136 21.44 -8.74 -2.15
C TYR A 136 21.39 -8.40 -3.64
N ALA A 137 20.81 -7.26 -4.02
CA ALA A 137 20.78 -6.82 -5.40
C ALA A 137 22.22 -6.69 -5.97
N ASN A 138 22.45 -7.27 -7.14
CA ASN A 138 23.69 -7.13 -7.90
C ASN A 138 23.46 -6.11 -9.02
N TYR A 139 24.11 -4.95 -8.92
CA TYR A 139 23.96 -3.86 -9.89
C TYR A 139 25.05 -3.83 -10.96
N GLN A 140 26.15 -4.55 -10.76
CA GLN A 140 27.33 -4.48 -11.64
C GLN A 140 27.19 -5.42 -12.85
N GLU A 141 26.55 -6.58 -12.65
CA GLU A 141 26.41 -7.64 -13.66
C GLU A 141 24.99 -7.71 -14.25
N ASP A 142 24.18 -6.67 -14.03
CA ASP A 142 22.79 -6.66 -14.46
C ASP A 142 22.57 -5.81 -15.74
N ASP A 143 22.75 -6.45 -16.89
CA ASP A 143 22.52 -5.86 -18.22
C ASP A 143 21.06 -5.44 -18.45
N TRP A 144 20.11 -6.07 -17.76
CA TRP A 144 18.67 -5.82 -17.92
C TRP A 144 18.13 -4.80 -16.91
N PHE A 145 18.98 -4.27 -16.02
CA PHE A 145 18.59 -3.36 -14.96
C PHE A 145 17.82 -2.16 -15.52
N TRP A 146 18.36 -1.46 -16.51
CA TRP A 146 17.75 -0.23 -17.03
C TRP A 146 16.42 -0.46 -17.73
N VAL A 147 16.25 -1.58 -18.44
CA VAL A 147 14.98 -1.93 -19.11
C VAL A 147 13.89 -2.20 -18.06
N ARG A 148 14.20 -3.04 -17.08
CA ARG A 148 13.27 -3.37 -15.97
C ARG A 148 12.96 -2.15 -15.11
N PHE A 149 13.98 -1.37 -14.77
CA PHE A 149 13.85 -0.14 -14.01
C PHE A 149 12.98 0.88 -14.76
N GLY A 150 13.22 1.10 -16.06
CA GLY A 150 12.44 2.04 -16.87
C GLY A 150 10.96 1.66 -16.97
N ILE A 151 10.65 0.40 -17.31
CA ILE A 151 9.27 -0.09 -17.38
C ILE A 151 8.60 -0.01 -16.00
N GLY A 152 9.29 -0.48 -14.96
CA GLY A 152 8.78 -0.47 -13.60
C GLY A 152 8.55 0.95 -13.07
N LEU A 153 9.40 1.92 -13.41
CA LEU A 153 9.26 3.32 -13.02
C LEU A 153 8.07 4.00 -13.70
N VAL A 154 7.81 3.70 -14.98
CA VAL A 154 6.62 4.21 -15.68
C VAL A 154 5.33 3.69 -15.04
N ILE A 155 5.28 2.40 -14.72
CA ILE A 155 4.13 1.78 -14.06
C ILE A 155 3.97 2.33 -12.65
N PHE A 156 5.07 2.44 -11.89
CA PHE A 156 5.07 2.98 -10.53
C PHE A 156 4.60 4.44 -10.52
N GLY A 157 5.20 5.29 -11.35
CA GLY A 157 4.85 6.71 -11.43
C GLY A 157 3.40 6.93 -11.82
N SER A 158 2.89 6.16 -12.78
CA SER A 158 1.47 6.20 -13.16
C SER A 158 0.55 5.79 -12.00
N GLY A 159 0.92 4.74 -11.27
CA GLY A 159 0.21 4.28 -10.08
C GLY A 159 0.19 5.32 -8.96
N MET A 160 1.34 5.94 -8.67
CA MET A 160 1.50 6.95 -7.62
C MET A 160 0.69 8.22 -7.92
N LEU A 161 0.70 8.67 -9.18
CA LEU A 161 -0.13 9.80 -9.61
C LEU A 161 -1.62 9.48 -9.43
N LEU A 162 -2.04 8.27 -9.82
CA LEU A 162 -3.42 7.83 -9.66
C LEU A 162 -3.82 7.73 -8.19
N ASN A 163 -2.96 7.15 -7.34
CA ASN A 163 -3.18 7.02 -5.91
C ASN A 163 -3.36 8.39 -5.24
N ILE A 164 -2.42 9.31 -5.44
CA ILE A 164 -2.46 10.65 -4.85
C ILE A 164 -3.67 11.44 -5.35
N TRP A 165 -3.99 11.39 -6.65
CA TRP A 165 -5.15 12.07 -7.20
C TRP A 165 -6.44 11.53 -6.58
N ALA A 166 -6.61 10.21 -6.54
CA ALA A 166 -7.81 9.58 -6.03
C ALA A 166 -8.00 9.84 -4.53
N ASP A 167 -6.94 9.74 -3.74
CA ASP A 167 -6.97 10.12 -2.32
C ASP A 167 -7.29 11.60 -2.13
N GLY A 168 -6.77 12.47 -3.01
CA GLY A 168 -7.11 13.91 -3.04
C GLY A 168 -8.60 14.16 -3.24
N VAL A 169 -9.24 13.49 -4.20
CA VAL A 169 -10.69 13.58 -4.45
C VAL A 169 -11.49 13.09 -3.23
N LEU A 170 -11.13 11.92 -2.68
CA LEU A 170 -11.82 11.36 -1.52
C LEU A 170 -11.70 12.24 -0.27
N LEU A 171 -10.52 12.81 -0.04
CA LEU A 171 -10.32 13.79 1.03
C LEU A 171 -11.16 15.05 0.76
N GLY A 172 -11.25 15.50 -0.49
CA GLY A 172 -12.10 16.62 -0.92
C GLY A 172 -13.55 16.44 -0.54
N LEU A 173 -14.10 15.25 -0.79
CA LEU A 173 -15.47 14.90 -0.41
C LEU A 173 -15.66 14.86 1.11
N LYS A 174 -14.68 14.36 1.87
CA LYS A 174 -14.74 14.36 3.35
C LYS A 174 -14.81 15.78 3.92
N SER A 175 -14.06 16.73 3.37
CA SER A 175 -14.07 18.12 3.85
C SER A 175 -15.38 18.86 3.60
N GLN A 176 -16.22 18.39 2.67
CA GLN A 176 -17.51 19.02 2.40
C GLN A 176 -18.58 18.71 3.46
N GLY A 177 -18.31 17.78 4.38
CA GLY A 177 -19.29 17.34 5.37
C GLY A 177 -20.55 16.71 4.74
N GLY A 178 -21.60 16.57 5.54
CA GLY A 178 -22.87 15.97 5.11
C GLY A 178 -22.85 14.44 4.96
N GLY A 179 -21.82 13.77 5.50
CA GLY A 179 -21.66 12.32 5.41
C GLY A 179 -20.87 11.88 4.18
N TYR A 180 -20.95 10.58 3.87
CA TYR A 180 -20.29 10.03 2.68
C TYR A 180 -21.00 10.46 1.40
N LYS A 181 -20.22 10.69 0.34
CA LYS A 181 -20.71 11.05 -1.00
C LYS A 181 -20.14 10.12 -2.06
N ILE A 182 -20.81 10.03 -3.20
CA ILE A 182 -20.35 9.26 -4.35
C ILE A 182 -19.24 10.03 -5.07
N PRO A 183 -18.00 9.52 -5.16
CA PRO A 183 -16.97 10.15 -5.96
C PRO A 183 -17.28 10.04 -7.46
N ARG A 184 -17.01 11.12 -8.20
CA ARG A 184 -17.30 11.30 -9.63
C ARG A 184 -16.08 11.90 -10.33
N GLY A 185 -15.95 11.66 -11.62
CA GLY A 185 -14.90 12.21 -12.47
C GLY A 185 -13.66 11.31 -12.55
N GLY A 186 -13.02 11.31 -13.71
CA GLY A 186 -11.82 10.50 -14.00
C GLY A 186 -12.08 9.00 -13.82
N LEU A 187 -11.12 8.28 -13.24
CA LEU A 187 -11.27 6.84 -13.01
C LEU A 187 -12.35 6.48 -11.98
N PHE A 188 -12.86 7.43 -11.19
CA PHE A 188 -13.99 7.13 -10.32
C PHE A 188 -15.24 6.78 -11.11
N ASP A 189 -15.41 7.20 -12.37
CA ASP A 189 -16.59 6.83 -13.14
C ASP A 189 -16.58 5.35 -13.58
N TYR A 190 -15.40 4.72 -13.57
CA TYR A 190 -15.21 3.32 -13.97
C TYR A 190 -14.98 2.38 -12.79
N VAL A 191 -14.30 2.83 -11.73
CA VAL A 191 -13.95 2.00 -10.56
C VAL A 191 -14.22 2.71 -9.24
N SER A 192 -14.52 1.93 -8.21
CA SER A 192 -14.90 2.44 -6.88
C SER A 192 -13.71 2.83 -6.02
N SER A 193 -12.58 2.16 -6.22
CA SER A 193 -11.34 2.35 -5.45
C SER A 193 -10.14 2.59 -6.38
N PRO A 194 -10.11 3.66 -7.20
CA PRO A 194 -8.98 3.97 -8.07
C PRO A 194 -7.68 4.25 -7.29
N ASN A 195 -7.77 4.69 -6.03
CA ASN A 195 -6.61 4.81 -5.16
C ASN A 195 -5.93 3.45 -4.89
N TYR A 196 -6.72 2.39 -4.70
CA TYR A 196 -6.18 1.03 -4.55
C TYR A 196 -5.64 0.48 -5.86
N LEU A 197 -6.26 0.80 -7.00
CA LEU A 197 -5.69 0.48 -8.31
C LEU A 197 -4.31 1.14 -8.48
N GLY A 198 -4.20 2.43 -8.13
CA GLY A 198 -2.93 3.15 -8.15
C GLY A 198 -1.87 2.46 -7.29
N GLU A 199 -2.22 2.08 -6.06
CA GLU A 199 -1.30 1.41 -5.14
C GLU A 199 -0.88 0.01 -5.63
N ILE A 200 -1.79 -0.75 -6.24
CA ILE A 200 -1.47 -2.03 -6.89
C ILE A 200 -0.49 -1.83 -8.05
N MET A 201 -0.69 -0.78 -8.87
CA MET A 201 0.24 -0.44 -9.95
C MET A 201 1.61 -0.01 -9.41
N GLU A 202 1.66 0.78 -8.33
CA GLU A 202 2.92 1.14 -7.67
C GLU A 202 3.71 -0.12 -7.31
N TRP A 203 3.09 -1.07 -6.62
CA TRP A 203 3.80 -2.26 -6.18
C TRP A 203 4.11 -3.26 -7.31
N LEU A 204 3.33 -3.26 -8.40
CA LEU A 204 3.71 -3.95 -9.64
C LEU A 204 4.98 -3.34 -10.24
N GLY A 205 5.01 -2.01 -10.37
CA GLY A 205 6.18 -1.29 -10.84
C GLY A 205 7.41 -1.55 -9.97
N TRP A 206 7.23 -1.54 -8.64
CA TRP A 206 8.28 -1.90 -7.68
C TRP A 206 8.81 -3.32 -7.85
N ALA A 207 7.92 -4.31 -8.03
CA ALA A 207 8.31 -5.69 -8.27
C ALA A 207 9.13 -5.83 -9.57
N LEU A 208 8.77 -5.07 -10.61
CA LEU A 208 9.52 -5.05 -11.87
C LEU A 208 10.90 -4.37 -11.72
N MET A 209 10.97 -3.21 -11.04
CA MET A 209 12.22 -2.49 -10.84
C MET A 209 13.21 -3.27 -9.97
N THR A 210 12.74 -3.88 -8.88
CA THR A 210 13.61 -4.66 -7.98
C THR A 210 13.91 -6.05 -8.51
N TRP A 211 13.02 -6.58 -9.35
CA TRP A 211 13.08 -7.92 -9.93
C TRP A 211 13.49 -8.99 -8.92
N SER A 212 12.75 -9.04 -7.82
CA SER A 212 13.11 -9.84 -6.67
C SER A 212 11.90 -10.54 -6.07
N TRP A 213 12.16 -11.64 -5.37
CA TRP A 213 11.14 -12.31 -4.58
C TRP A 213 10.58 -11.40 -3.48
N ALA A 214 11.38 -10.51 -2.91
CA ALA A 214 10.91 -9.52 -1.93
C ALA A 214 9.91 -8.53 -2.56
N GLY A 215 10.24 -7.96 -3.73
CA GLY A 215 9.36 -7.05 -4.46
C GLY A 215 8.07 -7.75 -4.92
N LEU A 216 8.18 -8.97 -5.45
CA LEU A 216 7.03 -9.79 -5.83
C LEU A 216 6.15 -10.15 -4.62
N ALA A 217 6.75 -10.52 -3.49
CA ALA A 217 6.04 -10.80 -2.24
C ALA A 217 5.18 -9.61 -1.82
N PHE A 218 5.74 -8.41 -1.90
CA PHE A 218 5.01 -7.21 -1.55
C PHE A 218 3.87 -6.92 -2.52
N PHE A 219 4.11 -7.01 -3.83
CA PHE A 219 3.04 -6.85 -4.83
C PHE A 219 1.87 -7.83 -4.61
N VAL A 220 2.19 -9.13 -4.43
CA VAL A 220 1.18 -10.17 -4.21
C VAL A 220 0.42 -9.92 -2.91
N TYR A 221 1.10 -9.53 -1.83
CA TYR A 221 0.44 -9.22 -0.56
C TYR A 221 -0.44 -7.97 -0.64
N THR A 222 -0.01 -6.94 -1.37
CA THR A 222 -0.83 -5.77 -1.68
C THR A 222 -2.11 -6.19 -2.41
N CYS A 223 -2.02 -7.00 -3.46
CA CYS A 223 -3.20 -7.51 -4.17
C CYS A 223 -4.12 -8.31 -3.23
N ALA A 224 -3.54 -9.18 -2.39
CA ALA A 224 -4.26 -9.98 -1.43
C ALA A 224 -5.06 -9.14 -0.42
N ASN A 225 -4.54 -7.98 -0.02
CA ASN A 225 -5.21 -7.08 0.92
C ASN A 225 -6.20 -6.13 0.23
N LEU A 226 -5.78 -5.46 -0.85
CA LEU A 226 -6.51 -4.36 -1.45
C LEU A 226 -7.65 -4.81 -2.37
N VAL A 227 -7.52 -5.94 -3.08
CA VAL A 227 -8.57 -6.41 -4.00
C VAL A 227 -9.86 -6.78 -3.26
N PRO A 228 -9.84 -7.63 -2.20
CA PRO A 228 -11.06 -7.91 -1.43
C PRO A 228 -11.61 -6.66 -0.74
N ARG A 229 -10.73 -5.77 -0.28
CA ARG A 229 -11.12 -4.50 0.34
C ARG A 229 -11.81 -3.57 -0.65
N ALA A 230 -11.38 -3.53 -1.91
CA ALA A 230 -12.03 -2.77 -2.96
C ALA A 230 -13.44 -3.29 -3.25
N VAL A 231 -13.62 -4.61 -3.28
CA VAL A 231 -14.94 -5.24 -3.42
C VAL A 231 -15.85 -4.86 -2.26
N SER A 232 -15.33 -4.91 -1.04
CA SER A 232 -16.08 -4.51 0.16
C SER A 232 -16.47 -3.03 0.09
N ASN A 233 -15.56 -2.16 -0.37
CA ASN A 233 -15.87 -0.74 -0.61
C ASN A 233 -16.97 -0.55 -1.66
N HIS A 234 -16.94 -1.33 -2.74
CA HIS A 234 -17.93 -1.27 -3.82
C HIS A 234 -19.31 -1.72 -3.33
N LYS A 235 -19.38 -2.86 -2.62
CA LYS A 235 -20.61 -3.35 -1.99
C LYS A 235 -21.19 -2.33 -1.00
N TRP A 236 -20.33 -1.74 -0.18
CA TRP A 236 -20.74 -0.69 0.76
C TRP A 236 -21.35 0.52 0.03
N TYR A 237 -20.78 0.94 -1.10
CA TYR A 237 -21.34 2.03 -1.88
C TYR A 237 -22.71 1.69 -2.47
N LEU A 238 -22.86 0.49 -3.03
CA LEU A 238 -24.14 0.00 -3.54
C LEU A 238 -25.21 -0.06 -2.44
N GLN A 239 -24.86 -0.55 -1.25
CA GLN A 239 -25.78 -0.60 -0.11
C GLN A 239 -26.14 0.79 0.42
N LYS A 240 -25.18 1.71 0.46
CA LYS A 240 -25.38 3.05 1.02
C LYS A 240 -26.18 3.97 0.10
N PHE A 241 -25.97 3.88 -1.21
CA PHE A 241 -26.55 4.79 -2.20
C PHE A 241 -27.58 4.13 -3.12
N GLY A 242 -27.72 2.81 -3.10
CA GLY A 242 -28.70 2.09 -3.90
C GLY A 242 -28.61 2.46 -5.39
N GLU A 243 -29.75 2.87 -5.93
CA GLU A 243 -29.92 3.26 -7.34
C GLU A 243 -29.11 4.51 -7.75
N ASP A 244 -28.72 5.37 -6.80
CA ASP A 244 -27.89 6.55 -7.10
C ASP A 244 -26.44 6.17 -7.46
N TYR A 245 -26.01 4.96 -7.11
CA TYR A 245 -24.66 4.48 -7.41
C TYR A 245 -24.55 3.94 -8.85
N PRO A 246 -23.51 4.34 -9.62
CA PRO A 246 -23.38 3.90 -11.01
C PRO A 246 -23.22 2.38 -11.15
N LYS A 247 -24.19 1.73 -11.81
CA LYS A 247 -24.25 0.27 -11.98
C LYS A 247 -23.10 -0.32 -12.82
N ASN A 248 -22.53 0.46 -13.73
CA ASN A 248 -21.42 0.02 -14.59
C ASN A 248 -20.05 0.11 -13.91
N ARG A 249 -19.97 0.71 -12.72
CA ARG A 249 -18.72 0.89 -11.99
C ARG A 249 -18.27 -0.45 -11.41
N LYS A 250 -16.97 -0.71 -11.50
CA LYS A 250 -16.30 -1.89 -10.95
C LYS A 250 -15.64 -1.60 -9.61
N ALA A 251 -15.10 -2.61 -8.94
CA ALA A 251 -14.48 -2.46 -7.63
C ALA A 251 -13.11 -1.76 -7.72
N VAL A 252 -12.22 -2.29 -8.57
CA VAL A 252 -10.81 -1.83 -8.67
C VAL A 252 -10.21 -1.91 -10.07
N PHE A 253 -10.52 -2.93 -10.86
CA PHE A 253 -10.00 -3.09 -12.22
C PHE A 253 -11.07 -2.64 -13.24
N PRO A 254 -10.79 -1.60 -14.05
CA PRO A 254 -11.75 -1.07 -15.01
C PRO A 254 -12.26 -2.18 -15.94
N PHE A 255 -13.57 -2.18 -16.19
CA PHE A 255 -14.28 -3.14 -17.07
C PHE A 255 -14.27 -4.61 -16.63
N LEU A 256 -13.36 -5.01 -15.74
CA LEU A 256 -13.18 -6.40 -15.31
C LEU A 256 -13.76 -6.68 -13.93
N TYR A 257 -13.30 -5.95 -12.90
CA TYR A 257 -13.52 -6.37 -11.50
C TYR A 257 -13.69 -5.22 -10.52
#